data_AF-A0A3D4YI68-F1
#
_entry.id   AF-A0A3D4YI68-F1
#
_cell.length_a   1.000
_cell.length_b   1.000
_cell.length_c   1.000
_cell.angle_alpha   90.00
_cell.angle_beta   90.00
_cell.angle_gamma   90.00
#
_symmetry.space_group_name_H-M   'P 1'
#
loop_
_entity.id
_entity.type
_entity.pdbx_description
1 polymer ?
#
loop_
_entity_poly.entity_id
_entity_poly.type
_entity_poly.pdbx_seq_one_letter_code
_entity_poly.pdbx_strand_id
1 'polypeptide(L)'
;SIIMKAIAVAALAMFTVITVTLLLLVENQVTFLEALYEAISAFANVGLSTGITPELSMLSKYVLILTMLVGRIGPFTAMVAFTAKRKNQTQPYRYPEGRITTG
;
A
#
# COMPACT_ATOMS: atom_id res chain seq x y z
N SER A 1 7.62 7.05 -18.66
CA SER A 1 7.99 5.63 -18.60
C SER A 1 6.94 4.86 -17.81
N ILE A 2 6.42 3.74 -18.32
CA ILE A 2 5.52 2.82 -17.60
C ILE A 2 6.23 2.15 -16.41
N ILE A 3 7.55 1.92 -16.52
CA ILE A 3 8.35 1.20 -15.52
C ILE A 3 8.38 1.93 -14.18
N MET A 4 8.70 3.23 -14.18
CA MET A 4 8.70 4.06 -12.96
C MET A 4 7.33 4.09 -12.27
N LYS A 5 6.25 3.94 -13.04
CA LYS A 5 4.88 3.91 -12.51
C LYS A 5 4.59 2.59 -11.81
N ALA A 6 4.96 1.48 -12.44
CA ALA A 6 4.84 0.15 -11.85
C ALA A 6 5.61 0.05 -10.53
N ILE A 7 6.84 0.59 -10.49
CA ILE A 7 7.67 0.64 -9.27
C ILE A 7 6.99 1.48 -8.18
N ALA A 8 6.45 2.66 -8.52
CA ALA A 8 5.79 3.52 -7.54
C ALA A 8 4.55 2.85 -6.92
N VAL A 9 3.72 2.18 -7.74
CA VAL A 9 2.54 1.45 -7.25
C VAL A 9 2.96 0.26 -6.39
N ALA A 10 3.97 -0.50 -6.79
CA ALA A 10 4.49 -1.62 -6.01
C ALA A 10 5.06 -1.18 -4.66
N ALA A 11 5.81 -0.07 -4.63
CA ALA A 11 6.35 0.49 -3.39
C ALA A 11 5.23 0.95 -2.44
N LEU A 12 4.20 1.62 -2.96
CA LEU A 12 3.05 2.05 -2.17
C LEU A 12 2.29 0.85 -1.59
N ALA A 13 2.06 -0.19 -2.40
CA ALA A 13 1.43 -1.43 -1.98
C ALA A 13 2.20 -2.12 -0.83
N MET A 14 3.51 -2.27 -1.00
CA MET A 14 4.38 -2.85 0.03
C MET A 14 4.33 -2.04 1.32
N PHE A 15 4.38 -0.71 1.23
CA PHE A 15 4.28 0.17 2.39
C PHE A 15 2.94 -0.02 3.12
N THR A 16 1.82 -0.06 2.39
CA THR A 16 0.49 -0.27 3.00
C THR A 16 0.34 -1.62 3.68
N VAL A 17 0.90 -2.70 3.11
CA VAL A 17 0.84 -4.03 3.73
C VAL A 17 1.63 -4.03 5.03
N ILE A 18 2.85 -3.49 5.03
CA ILE A 18 3.70 -3.44 6.23
C ILE A 18 3.03 -2.65 7.36
N THR A 19 2.42 -1.50 7.07
CA THR A 19 1.77 -0.68 8.09
C THR A 19 0.57 -1.39 8.70
N VAL A 20 -0.25 -2.06 7.88
CA VAL A 20 -1.40 -2.84 8.37
C VAL A 20 -0.95 -4.04 9.20
N THR A 21 0.05 -4.79 8.75
CA THR A 21 0.62 -5.92 9.50
C THR A 21 1.12 -5.49 10.87
N LEU A 22 1.86 -4.38 10.96
CA LEU A 22 2.34 -3.84 12.24
C LEU A 22 1.19 -3.45 13.16
N LEU A 23 0.16 -2.79 12.62
CA LEU A 23 -1.01 -2.35 13.40
C LEU A 23 -1.77 -3.55 13.98
N LEU A 24 -1.97 -4.60 13.19
CA LEU A 24 -2.59 -5.84 13.64
C LEU A 24 -1.79 -6.54 14.76
N LEU A 25 -0.46 -6.51 14.67
CA LEU A 25 0.44 -7.13 15.66
C LEU A 25 0.46 -6.37 17.00
N VAL A 26 0.28 -5.05 16.97
CA VAL A 26 0.22 -4.22 18.18
C VAL A 26 -1.13 -4.38 18.89
N GLU A 27 -2.21 -4.49 18.11
CA GLU A 27 -3.57 -4.46 18.65
C GLU A 27 -4.12 -5.85 19.00
N ASN A 28 -3.57 -6.92 18.43
CA ASN A 28 -3.99 -8.30 18.69
C ASN A 28 -2.79 -9.20 18.96
N GLN A 29 -2.98 -10.20 19.83
CA GLN A 29 -1.98 -11.24 20.15
C GLN A 29 -1.96 -12.33 19.05
N VAL A 30 -1.75 -11.92 17.80
CA VAL A 30 -1.68 -12.82 16.63
C VAL A 30 -0.23 -13.04 16.21
N THR A 31 0.05 -14.16 15.53
CA THR A 31 1.40 -14.39 15.02
C THR A 31 1.70 -13.49 13.82
N PHE A 32 2.99 -13.19 13.59
CA PHE A 32 3.42 -12.35 12.47
C PHE A 32 2.95 -12.91 11.11
N LEU A 33 3.02 -14.23 10.94
CA LEU A 33 2.62 -14.87 9.68
C LEU A 33 1.13 -14.72 9.41
N GLU A 34 0.30 -14.86 10.45
CA GLU A 34 -1.15 -14.66 10.33
C GLU A 34 -1.49 -13.20 10.01
N ALA A 35 -0.90 -12.24 10.73
CA ALA A 35 -1.12 -10.81 10.47
C ALA A 35 -0.68 -10.40 9.07
N LEU A 36 0.45 -10.93 8.59
CA LEU A 36 0.94 -10.70 7.24
C LEU A 36 0.00 -11.30 6.19
N TYR A 37 -0.46 -12.54 6.42
CA TYR A 37 -1.39 -13.20 5.50
C TYR A 37 -2.72 -12.44 5.39
N GLU A 38 -3.28 -12.01 6.52
CA GLU A 38 -4.51 -11.20 6.54
C GLU A 38 -4.31 -9.85 5.84
N ALA A 39 -3.21 -9.14 6.12
CA ALA A 39 -2.94 -7.85 5.48
C ALA A 39 -2.78 -7.98 3.95
N ILE A 40 -2.07 -9.02 3.48
CA ILE A 40 -1.90 -9.29 2.05
C ILE A 40 -3.24 -9.68 1.41
N SER A 41 -4.00 -10.57 2.05
CA SER A 41 -5.31 -11.01 1.56
C SER A 41 -6.31 -9.87 1.45
N ALA A 42 -6.35 -8.99 2.47
CA ALA A 42 -7.17 -7.79 2.48
C ALA A 42 -6.74 -6.81 1.39
N PHE A 43 -5.44 -6.53 1.25
CA PHE A 43 -4.94 -5.61 0.22
C PHE A 43 -5.19 -6.13 -1.21
N ALA A 44 -5.00 -7.42 -1.44
CA ALA A 44 -5.21 -8.06 -2.74
C ALA A 44 -6.69 -8.44 -2.99
N ASN A 45 -7.58 -8.23 -2.01
CA ASN A 45 -8.99 -8.65 -2.05
C ASN A 45 -9.18 -10.13 -2.41
N VAL A 46 -8.31 -11.00 -1.88
CA VAL A 46 -8.39 -12.46 -2.09
C VAL A 46 -9.57 -13.04 -1.31
N GLY A 47 -9.90 -12.45 -0.16
CA GLY A 47 -11.04 -12.84 0.67
C GLY A 47 -10.81 -14.12 1.48
N LEU A 48 -9.57 -14.61 1.52
CA LEU A 48 -9.17 -15.78 2.29
C LEU A 48 -8.57 -15.33 3.63
N SER A 49 -8.96 -15.98 4.72
CA SER A 49 -8.48 -15.68 6.07
C SER A 49 -7.82 -16.93 6.66
N THR A 50 -6.81 -16.76 7.51
CA THR A 50 -6.24 -17.85 8.33
C THR A 50 -7.20 -18.29 9.45
N GLY A 51 -8.38 -17.68 9.56
CA GLY A 51 -9.40 -18.03 10.55
C GLY A 51 -9.40 -17.15 11.79
N ILE A 52 -8.45 -16.20 11.89
CA ILE A 52 -8.36 -15.26 13.02
C ILE A 52 -9.31 -14.07 12.90
N THR A 53 -9.88 -13.79 11.71
CA THR A 53 -10.84 -12.70 11.43
C THR A 53 -11.94 -12.51 12.49
N PRO A 54 -12.57 -13.57 13.05
CA PRO A 54 -13.60 -13.44 14.07
C PRO A 54 -13.08 -12.91 15.41
N GLU A 55 -11.85 -13.27 15.79
CA GLU A 55 -11.25 -12.98 17.09
C GLU A 55 -10.56 -11.61 17.17
N LEU A 56 -10.40 -10.93 16.03
CA LEU A 56 -9.83 -9.59 15.99
C LEU A 56 -10.70 -8.56 16.72
N SER A 57 -10.02 -7.63 17.41
CA SER A 57 -10.60 -6.42 18.00
C SER A 57 -11.38 -5.60 16.95
N MET A 58 -12.41 -4.87 17.41
CA MET A 58 -13.24 -4.02 16.53
C MET A 58 -12.39 -3.05 15.70
N LEU A 59 -11.35 -2.45 16.30
CA LEU A 59 -10.48 -1.49 15.63
C LEU A 59 -9.71 -2.13 14.47
N SER A 60 -9.10 -3.29 14.70
CA SER A 60 -8.42 -4.07 13.66
C SER A 60 -9.34 -4.51 12.52
N LYS A 61 -10.62 -4.82 12.81
CA LYS A 61 -11.62 -5.11 11.77
C LYS A 61 -11.89 -3.89 10.89
N TYR A 62 -12.02 -2.70 11.47
CA TYR A 62 -12.15 -1.46 10.69
C TYR A 62 -10.92 -1.20 9.82
N VAL A 63 -9.72 -1.43 10.34
CA VAL A 63 -8.48 -1.28 9.57
C VAL A 63 -8.43 -2.25 8.39
N LEU A 64 -8.83 -3.51 8.58
CA LEU A 64 -8.91 -4.49 7.48
C LEU A 64 -9.95 -4.09 6.42
N ILE A 65 -11.13 -3.60 6.82
CA ILE A 65 -12.15 -3.10 5.89
C ILE A 65 -11.62 -1.92 5.06
N LEU A 66 -10.95 -0.96 5.72
CA LEU A 66 -10.30 0.16 5.02
C LEU A 66 -9.20 -0.32 4.07
N THR A 67 -8.44 -1.34 4.47
CA THR A 67 -7.38 -1.93 3.65
C THR A 67 -7.95 -2.60 2.39
N MET A 68 -9.08 -3.32 2.50
CA MET A 68 -9.79 -3.89 1.34
C MET A 68 -10.31 -2.81 0.38
N LEU A 69 -10.85 -1.72 0.93
CA LEU A 69 -11.26 -0.56 0.12
C LEU A 69 -10.06 0.05 -0.60
N VAL A 70 -8.94 0.27 0.10
CA VAL A 70 -7.70 0.80 -0.50
C VAL A 70 -7.17 -0.15 -1.58
N GLY A 71 -7.15 -1.46 -1.32
CA GLY A 71 -6.76 -2.48 -2.28
C GLY A 71 -7.60 -2.45 -3.55
N ARG A 72 -8.93 -2.28 -3.39
CA ARG A 72 -9.87 -2.14 -4.52
C ARG A 72 -9.74 -0.82 -5.26
N ILE A 73 -9.49 0.28 -4.53
CA ILE A 73 -9.32 1.64 -5.06
C ILE A 73 -7.90 1.83 -5.62
N GLY A 74 -6.94 0.95 -5.34
CA GLY A 74 -5.55 1.01 -5.81
C GLY A 74 -5.37 1.40 -7.29
N PRO A 75 -6.15 0.83 -8.23
CA PRO A 75 -6.14 1.26 -9.65
C PRO A 75 -6.59 2.71 -9.85
N PHE A 76 -7.57 3.18 -9.07
CA PHE A 76 -8.11 4.54 -9.10
C PHE A 76 -7.15 5.55 -8.46
N THR A 77 -6.51 5.23 -7.33
CA THR A 77 -5.46 6.06 -6.72
C THR A 77 -4.29 6.23 -7.67
N ALA A 78 -3.89 5.13 -8.34
CA ALA A 78 -2.90 5.18 -9.40
C ALA A 78 -3.36 6.15 -10.50
N MET A 79 -4.58 6.00 -11.03
CA MET A 79 -5.16 6.88 -12.07
C MET A 79 -5.19 8.37 -11.68
N VAL A 80 -5.59 8.70 -10.45
CA VAL A 80 -5.67 10.09 -9.94
C VAL A 80 -4.29 10.70 -9.75
N ALA A 81 -3.36 9.96 -9.13
CA ALA A 81 -1.96 10.38 -9.01
C ALA A 81 -1.32 10.66 -10.39
N PHE A 82 -1.75 9.93 -11.43
CA PHE A 82 -1.31 10.16 -12.80
C PHE A 82 -1.96 11.38 -13.48
N THR A 83 -3.20 11.72 -13.16
CA THR A 83 -3.92 12.85 -13.78
C THR A 83 -3.50 14.19 -13.17
N ALA A 84 -3.22 14.22 -11.86
CA ALA A 84 -2.78 15.41 -11.16
C ALA A 84 -1.43 15.97 -11.67
N LYS A 85 -0.56 15.13 -12.24
CA LYS A 85 0.76 15.53 -12.76
C LYS A 85 0.75 16.17 -14.15
N ARG A 86 -0.40 16.28 -14.83
CA ARG A 86 -0.45 16.85 -16.19
C ARG A 86 -0.66 18.36 -16.26
N LYS A 87 -0.84 19.07 -15.13
CA LYS A 87 -1.26 20.49 -15.17
C LYS A 87 -0.15 21.55 -15.00
N ASN A 88 1.06 21.21 -14.57
CA ASN A 88 2.17 22.18 -14.45
C ASN A 88 3.46 21.49 -14.92
N GLN A 89 4.35 22.04 -15.73
CA GLN A 89 4.56 23.35 -16.31
C GLN A 89 5.71 23.12 -17.30
N THR A 90 5.72 23.86 -18.42
CA THR A 90 6.93 24.16 -19.16
C THR A 90 7.99 24.72 -18.21
N GLN A 91 8.89 23.89 -17.68
CA GLN A 91 10.06 24.35 -16.94
C GLN A 91 11.27 24.34 -17.89
N PRO A 92 11.71 25.49 -18.40
CA PRO A 92 12.91 25.59 -19.24
C PRO A 92 14.22 25.53 -18.44
N TYR A 93 14.18 25.22 -17.14
CA TYR A 93 15.36 25.20 -16.27
C TYR A 93 15.79 23.78 -15.93
N ARG A 94 16.97 23.39 -16.43
CA ARG A 94 17.58 22.08 -16.17
C ARG A 94 18.50 22.19 -14.97
N TYR A 95 18.14 21.51 -13.87
CA TYR A 95 19.00 21.42 -12.69
C TYR A 95 20.28 20.64 -13.02
N PRO A 96 21.45 21.04 -12.47
CA PRO A 96 22.71 20.33 -12.69
C PRO A 96 22.60 18.89 -12.16
N GLU A 97 23.05 17.93 -12.98
CA GLU A 97 23.01 16.51 -12.66
C GLU A 97 24.06 16.21 -11.57
N GLY A 98 23.63 16.17 -10.30
CA GLY A 98 24.44 15.69 -9.20
C GLY A 98 24.64 14.18 -9.32
N ARG A 99 25.89 13.72 -9.50
CA ARG A 99 26.23 12.29 -9.44
C ARG A 99 26.11 11.82 -7.99
N ILE A 100 24.96 11.24 -7.65
CA ILE A 100 24.78 10.46 -6.44
C ILE A 100 25.04 9.00 -6.76
N THR A 101 26.20 8.50 -6.33
CA THR A 101 26.52 7.07 -6.39
C THR A 101 25.71 6.36 -5.31
N THR A 102 24.58 5.77 -5.69
CA THR A 102 23.95 4.73 -4.89
C THR A 102 24.80 3.48 -5.09
N GLY A 103 25.60 3.14 -4.08
CA GLY A 103 26.55 2.02 -4.09
C GLY A 103 25.91 0.67 -4.34
#